data_AF-A0A2W4PMC0-F1
#
_entry.id   AF-A0A2W4PMC0-F1
#
_cell.length_a   1.000
_cell.length_b   1.000
_cell.length_c   1.000
_cell.angle_alpha   90.00
_cell.angle_beta   90.00
_cell.angle_gamma   90.00
#
_symmetry.space_group_name_H-M   'P 1'
#
loop_
_entity.id
_entity.type
_entity.pdbx_description
1 polymer ?
#
loop_
_entity_poly.entity_id
_entity_poly.type
_entity_poly.pdbx_seq_one_letter_code
_entity_poly.pdbx_strand_id
1 'polypeptide(L)'
;ALSSAQLNATARYNGQPVAGSFSYDPPAGTVLNAGSHTLTVTFTPADQDTYETVTHSVTIDVAKAPLTIRADNKRKRVGTPNPPLTVTYIGFVNGDTPASLDTPVIVSTTATTDSPPGVYPITVLGATDANYTITFIDGTLTITTEPVFVNEQQVMLPMLTR
;
A
#
# COMPACT_ATOMS: atom_id res chain seq x y z
N ALA A 1 -10.15 8.51 -10.18
CA ALA A 1 -11.56 8.92 -10.37
C ALA A 1 -11.85 9.07 -11.87
N LEU A 2 -13.08 8.78 -12.30
CA LEU A 2 -13.55 9.01 -13.67
C LEU A 2 -13.57 10.51 -13.98
N SER A 3 -13.15 10.85 -15.19
CA SER A 3 -12.99 12.22 -15.68
C SER A 3 -13.38 12.32 -17.15
N SER A 4 -13.28 13.50 -17.73
CA SER A 4 -13.48 13.70 -19.18
C SER A 4 -12.48 12.94 -20.06
N ALA A 5 -11.43 12.33 -19.49
CA ALA A 5 -10.58 11.40 -20.25
C ALA A 5 -11.33 10.10 -20.60
N GLN A 6 -12.17 9.61 -19.68
CA GLN A 6 -12.99 8.41 -19.89
C GLN A 6 -14.42 8.76 -20.33
N LEU A 7 -14.96 9.87 -19.84
CA LEU A 7 -16.34 10.31 -20.04
C LEU A 7 -16.42 11.35 -21.16
N ASN A 8 -16.19 10.90 -22.39
CA ASN A 8 -16.04 11.76 -23.57
C ASN A 8 -16.87 11.32 -24.79
N ALA A 9 -18.05 10.73 -24.55
CA ALA A 9 -18.95 10.34 -25.61
C ALA A 9 -19.36 11.54 -26.48
N THR A 10 -19.61 11.28 -27.77
CA THR A 10 -20.15 12.26 -28.71
C THR A 10 -21.37 11.68 -29.41
N ALA A 11 -22.31 12.54 -29.78
CA ALA A 11 -23.54 12.16 -30.48
C ALA A 11 -23.53 12.82 -31.85
N ARG A 12 -23.70 12.00 -32.90
CA ARG A 12 -23.70 12.46 -34.29
C ARG A 12 -24.78 11.75 -35.11
N TYR A 13 -25.40 12.47 -36.03
CA TYR A 13 -26.30 11.94 -37.04
C TYR A 13 -25.85 12.42 -38.42
N ASN A 14 -25.65 11.50 -39.36
CA ASN A 14 -25.10 11.79 -40.70
C ASN A 14 -23.84 12.68 -40.67
N GLY A 15 -22.96 12.45 -39.69
CA GLY A 15 -21.70 13.18 -39.51
C GLY A 15 -21.81 14.52 -38.79
N GLN A 16 -23.02 15.03 -38.53
CA GLN A 16 -23.25 16.29 -37.82
C GLN A 16 -23.48 16.05 -36.32
N PRO A 17 -22.99 16.93 -35.44
CA PRO A 17 -23.26 16.84 -34.01
C PRO A 17 -24.75 17.04 -33.72
N VAL A 18 -25.31 16.24 -32.81
CA VAL A 18 -26.67 16.40 -32.31
C VAL A 18 -26.61 17.06 -30.94
N ALA A 19 -27.35 18.15 -30.75
CA ALA A 19 -27.41 18.84 -29.45
C ALA A 19 -28.19 17.98 -28.43
N GLY A 20 -27.72 17.96 -27.18
CA GLY A 20 -28.34 17.18 -26.11
C GLY A 20 -27.43 17.08 -24.89
N SER A 21 -27.78 16.19 -23.97
CA SER A 21 -27.04 15.94 -22.73
C SER A 21 -26.58 14.50 -22.63
N PHE A 22 -25.43 14.28 -22.00
CA PHE A 22 -24.93 12.95 -21.64
C PHE A 22 -25.06 12.73 -20.14
N SER A 23 -25.64 11.60 -19.76
CA SER A 23 -25.62 11.08 -18.40
C SER A 23 -24.77 9.81 -18.36
N TYR A 24 -23.83 9.74 -17.43
CA TYR A 24 -22.90 8.62 -17.29
C TYR A 24 -23.18 7.85 -16.01
N ASP A 25 -23.10 6.53 -16.11
CA ASP A 25 -23.10 5.62 -14.97
C ASP A 25 -21.95 4.61 -15.12
N PRO A 26 -20.94 4.63 -14.24
CA PRO A 26 -20.80 5.52 -13.07
C PRO A 26 -20.53 6.99 -13.44
N PRO A 27 -20.94 7.96 -12.60
CA PRO A 27 -20.78 9.39 -12.89
C PRO A 27 -19.32 9.87 -12.76
N ALA A 28 -19.05 11.07 -13.27
CA ALA A 28 -17.78 11.75 -13.09
C ALA A 28 -17.40 11.85 -11.60
N GLY A 29 -16.12 11.68 -11.29
CA GLY A 29 -15.62 11.67 -9.91
C GLY A 29 -15.63 10.28 -9.25
N THR A 30 -16.33 9.29 -9.80
CA THR A 30 -16.34 7.93 -9.24
C THR A 30 -14.93 7.32 -9.26
N VAL A 31 -14.46 6.82 -8.11
CA VAL A 31 -13.25 6.00 -8.04
C VAL A 31 -13.66 4.54 -8.19
N LEU A 32 -13.19 3.91 -9.26
CA LEU A 32 -13.45 2.49 -9.52
C LEU A 32 -12.35 1.64 -8.88
N ASN A 33 -12.76 0.52 -8.29
CA ASN A 33 -11.86 -0.53 -7.85
C ASN A 33 -11.15 -1.17 -9.05
N ALA A 34 -10.06 -1.90 -8.81
CA ALA A 34 -9.42 -2.70 -9.85
C ALA A 34 -10.37 -3.77 -10.39
N GLY A 35 -10.24 -4.09 -11.66
CA GLY A 35 -11.10 -5.03 -12.37
C GLY A 35 -11.84 -4.40 -13.54
N SER A 36 -12.71 -5.19 -14.14
CA SER A 36 -13.49 -4.82 -15.31
C SER A 36 -14.83 -4.23 -14.88
N HIS A 37 -15.17 -3.07 -15.41
CA HIS A 37 -16.42 -2.36 -15.10
C HIS A 37 -17.16 -2.01 -16.38
N THR A 38 -18.48 -1.92 -16.29
CA THR A 38 -19.30 -1.38 -17.36
C THR A 38 -19.48 0.12 -17.14
N LEU A 39 -19.13 0.91 -18.14
CA LEU A 39 -19.47 2.32 -18.22
C LEU A 39 -20.62 2.48 -19.21
N THR A 40 -21.73 3.02 -18.73
CA THR A 40 -22.91 3.30 -19.53
C THR A 40 -23.04 4.80 -19.74
N VAL A 41 -23.38 5.20 -20.96
CA VAL A 41 -23.75 6.56 -21.30
C VAL A 41 -25.13 6.58 -21.92
N THR A 42 -25.99 7.46 -21.43
CA THR A 42 -27.27 7.78 -22.05
C THR A 42 -27.18 9.18 -22.64
N PHE A 43 -27.40 9.28 -23.95
CA PHE A 43 -27.54 10.54 -24.66
C PHE A 43 -29.02 10.86 -24.81
N THR A 44 -29.43 12.02 -24.29
CA THR A 44 -30.78 12.58 -24.46
C THR A 44 -30.70 13.77 -25.41
N PRO A 45 -31.20 13.65 -26.65
CA PRO A 45 -31.26 14.76 -27.59
C PRO A 45 -32.11 15.92 -27.05
N ALA A 46 -31.77 17.15 -27.42
CA ALA A 46 -32.58 18.33 -27.09
C ALA A 46 -33.90 18.37 -27.89
N ASP A 47 -33.89 17.85 -29.13
CA ASP A 47 -35.08 17.63 -29.96
C ASP A 47 -35.46 16.15 -29.91
N GLN A 48 -36.41 15.81 -29.04
CA GLN A 48 -36.89 14.44 -28.84
C GLN A 48 -38.03 14.05 -29.77
N ASP A 49 -38.59 14.99 -30.53
CA ASP A 49 -39.58 14.68 -31.57
C ASP A 49 -38.89 14.11 -32.81
N THR A 50 -37.65 14.54 -33.07
CA THR A 50 -36.83 14.08 -34.21
C THR A 50 -35.89 12.93 -33.86
N TYR A 51 -35.32 12.91 -32.65
CA TYR A 51 -34.28 11.95 -32.26
C TYR A 51 -34.66 11.17 -31.00
N GLU A 52 -34.41 9.86 -31.01
CA GLU A 52 -34.61 9.01 -29.85
C GLU A 52 -33.45 9.12 -28.85
N THR A 53 -33.75 8.86 -27.58
CA THR A 53 -32.72 8.69 -26.55
C THR A 53 -31.97 7.39 -26.78
N VAL A 54 -30.64 7.44 -26.77
CA VAL A 54 -29.79 6.27 -27.02
C VAL A 54 -28.93 5.99 -25.80
N THR A 55 -28.79 4.71 -25.46
CA THR A 55 -27.86 4.25 -24.44
C THR A 55 -26.79 3.36 -25.07
N HIS A 56 -25.56 3.55 -24.66
CA HIS A 56 -24.45 2.70 -25.06
C HIS A 56 -23.60 2.35 -23.84
N SER A 57 -23.00 1.15 -23.86
CA SER A 57 -22.13 0.70 -22.78
C SER A 57 -20.80 0.22 -23.35
N VAL A 58 -19.74 0.53 -22.63
CA VAL A 58 -18.38 0.06 -22.91
C VAL A 58 -17.79 -0.57 -21.65
N THR A 59 -16.77 -1.40 -21.84
CA THR A 59 -16.00 -1.93 -20.71
C THR A 59 -14.81 -1.01 -20.44
N ILE A 60 -14.55 -0.75 -19.15
CA ILE A 60 -13.33 -0.11 -18.66
C ILE A 60 -12.62 -1.05 -17.71
N ASP A 61 -11.36 -1.33 -18.00
CA ASP A 61 -10.51 -2.16 -17.14
C ASP A 61 -9.60 -1.28 -16.29
N VAL A 62 -9.69 -1.44 -14.97
CA VAL A 62 -8.89 -0.73 -13.99
C VAL A 62 -7.80 -1.68 -13.50
N ALA A 63 -6.54 -1.33 -13.76
CA ALA A 63 -5.41 -2.11 -13.30
C ALA A 63 -5.26 -2.01 -11.77
N LYS A 64 -4.76 -3.09 -11.15
CA LYS A 64 -4.35 -3.06 -9.75
C LYS A 64 -3.16 -2.12 -9.55
N ALA A 65 -3.17 -1.37 -8.46
CA ALA A 65 -2.04 -0.53 -8.08
C ALA A 65 -0.93 -1.37 -7.41
N PRO A 66 0.36 -1.09 -7.63
CA PRO A 66 1.43 -1.76 -6.90
C PRO A 66 1.47 -1.28 -5.45
N LEU A 67 1.54 -2.19 -4.48
CA LEU A 67 1.75 -1.88 -3.06
C LEU A 67 2.94 -2.68 -2.54
N THR A 68 3.92 -1.99 -1.98
CA THR A 68 5.04 -2.62 -1.28
C THR A 68 4.84 -2.51 0.22
N ILE A 69 4.91 -3.65 0.90
CA ILE A 69 4.83 -3.78 2.35
C ILE A 69 6.18 -4.29 2.85
N ARG A 70 6.90 -3.46 3.61
CA ARG A 70 8.27 -3.76 4.06
C ARG A 70 8.36 -3.79 5.56
N ALA A 71 8.90 -4.86 6.14
CA ALA A 71 9.24 -4.88 7.55
C ALA A 71 10.41 -3.93 7.84
N ASP A 72 10.29 -3.11 8.88
CA ASP A 72 11.37 -2.23 9.28
C ASP A 72 12.44 -3.02 10.03
N ASN A 73 13.71 -2.77 9.69
CA ASN A 73 14.83 -3.35 10.42
C ASN A 73 14.83 -2.85 11.87
N LYS A 74 15.13 -3.76 12.80
CA LYS A 74 15.17 -3.51 14.23
C LYS A 74 16.49 -3.97 14.82
N ARG A 75 16.79 -3.48 16.02
CA ARG A 75 17.93 -3.93 16.82
C ARG A 75 17.53 -4.08 18.27
N LYS A 76 18.15 -5.04 18.96
CA LYS A 76 18.06 -5.19 20.41
C LYS A 76 19.37 -5.70 20.99
N ARG A 77 19.43 -5.74 22.31
CA ARG A 77 20.51 -6.39 23.06
C ARG A 77 20.05 -7.77 23.51
N VAL A 78 20.99 -8.70 23.68
CA VAL A 78 20.68 -10.01 24.23
C VAL A 78 20.03 -9.87 25.61
N GLY A 79 19.01 -10.68 25.90
CA GLY A 79 18.28 -10.66 27.17
C GLY A 79 17.23 -9.55 27.33
N THR A 80 17.10 -8.62 26.37
CA THR A 80 16.02 -7.61 26.40
C THR A 80 14.79 -8.09 25.62
N PRO A 81 13.57 -7.64 25.93
CA PRO A 81 12.40 -7.92 25.10
C PRO A 81 12.60 -7.46 23.64
N ASN A 82 11.89 -8.09 22.70
CA ASN A 82 11.91 -7.62 21.32
C ASN A 82 11.24 -6.24 21.23
N PRO A 83 11.78 -5.31 20.42
CA PRO A 83 11.08 -4.07 20.12
C PRO A 83 9.80 -4.39 19.33
N PRO A 84 8.79 -3.50 19.37
CA PRO A 84 7.64 -3.62 18.49
C PRO A 84 8.07 -3.74 17.03
N LEU A 85 7.57 -4.77 16.35
CA LEU A 85 7.77 -4.94 14.92
C LEU A 85 6.88 -3.93 14.20
N THR A 86 7.43 -3.26 13.19
CA THR A 86 6.71 -2.25 12.41
C THR A 86 6.94 -2.49 10.92
N VAL A 87 6.05 -1.91 10.12
CA VAL A 87 5.99 -2.10 8.68
C VAL A 87 5.79 -0.74 8.01
N THR A 88 6.53 -0.50 6.94
CA THR A 88 6.37 0.65 6.05
C THR A 88 5.60 0.24 4.80
N TYR A 89 4.62 1.06 4.39
CA TYR A 89 3.81 0.86 3.20
C TYR A 89 4.15 1.91 2.14
N ILE A 90 4.31 1.49 0.89
CA ILE A 90 4.61 2.37 -0.24
C ILE A 90 3.72 1.98 -1.41
N GLY A 91 2.92 2.93 -1.92
CA GLY A 91 2.08 2.73 -3.10
C GLY A 91 0.58 2.75 -2.86
N PHE A 92 0.10 3.03 -1.63
CA PHE A 92 -1.30 3.37 -1.43
C PHE A 92 -1.69 4.58 -2.28
N VAL A 93 -2.88 4.52 -2.89
CA VAL A 93 -3.44 5.57 -3.74
C VAL A 93 -4.79 6.01 -3.19
N ASN A 94 -5.33 7.12 -3.70
CA ASN A 94 -6.68 7.59 -3.38
C ASN A 94 -6.98 7.81 -1.88
N GLY A 95 -5.94 8.03 -1.06
CA GLY A 95 -6.07 8.20 0.39
C GLY A 95 -6.19 6.90 1.17
N ASP A 96 -5.96 5.75 0.53
CA ASP A 96 -5.94 4.46 1.21
C ASP A 96 -4.88 4.39 2.30
N THR A 97 -5.20 3.61 3.33
CA THR A 97 -4.35 3.38 4.50
C THR A 97 -4.25 1.88 4.77
N PRO A 98 -3.43 1.42 5.72
CA PRO A 98 -3.42 0.01 6.12
C PRO A 98 -4.79 -0.54 6.54
N ALA A 99 -5.70 0.32 6.99
CA ALA A 99 -7.07 -0.06 7.34
C ALA A 99 -7.96 -0.31 6.11
N SER A 100 -7.53 0.09 4.91
CA SER A 100 -8.24 -0.18 3.65
C SER A 100 -8.06 -1.62 3.16
N LEU A 101 -7.03 -2.34 3.65
CA LEU A 101 -6.72 -3.70 3.19
C LEU A 101 -7.80 -4.70 3.62
N ASP A 102 -8.24 -5.55 2.70
CA ASP A 102 -9.21 -6.63 2.98
C ASP A 102 -8.70 -7.59 4.07
N THR A 103 -7.41 -7.93 4.01
CA THR A 103 -6.72 -8.69 5.07
C THR A 103 -5.50 -7.91 5.54
N PRO A 104 -5.31 -7.69 6.86
CA PRO A 104 -4.16 -6.97 7.37
C PRO A 104 -2.86 -7.77 7.23
N VAL A 105 -1.73 -7.05 7.29
CA VAL A 105 -0.40 -7.69 7.30
C VAL A 105 -0.17 -8.46 8.61
N ILE A 106 0.53 -9.59 8.50
CA ILE A 106 1.13 -10.30 9.61
C ILE A 106 2.64 -10.03 9.57
N VAL A 107 3.18 -9.51 10.67
CA VAL A 107 4.61 -9.29 10.86
C VAL A 107 5.10 -10.10 12.05
N SER A 108 6.17 -10.88 11.86
CA SER A 108 6.67 -11.77 12.92
C SER A 108 8.18 -11.97 12.85
N THR A 109 8.74 -12.47 13.94
CA THR A 109 10.12 -12.95 14.01
C THR A 109 10.16 -14.15 14.94
N THR A 110 11.08 -15.09 14.69
CA THR A 110 11.33 -16.23 15.57
C THR A 110 12.23 -15.87 16.76
N ALA A 111 12.89 -14.72 16.73
CA ALA A 111 13.68 -14.23 17.84
C ALA A 111 12.81 -14.05 19.09
N THR A 112 13.33 -14.44 20.23
CA THR A 112 12.74 -14.27 21.56
C THR A 112 13.60 -13.33 22.40
N THR A 113 13.17 -13.05 23.63
CA THR A 113 13.95 -12.29 24.63
C THR A 113 15.36 -12.87 24.79
N ASP A 114 15.47 -14.20 24.88
CA ASP A 114 16.71 -14.93 25.20
C ASP A 114 17.49 -15.41 23.98
N SER A 115 17.07 -15.04 22.77
CA SER A 115 17.79 -15.42 21.56
C SER A 115 19.23 -14.90 21.56
N PRO A 116 20.22 -15.72 21.16
CA PRO A 116 21.61 -15.32 21.15
C PRO A 116 21.89 -14.17 20.16
N PRO A 117 23.07 -13.52 20.27
CA PRO A 117 23.50 -12.53 19.28
C PRO A 117 23.48 -13.09 17.86
N GLY A 118 22.97 -12.31 16.92
CA GLY A 118 22.76 -12.76 15.54
C GLY A 118 21.80 -11.88 14.75
N VAL A 119 21.52 -12.28 13.52
CA VAL A 119 20.54 -11.64 12.64
C VAL A 119 19.37 -12.60 12.46
N TYR A 120 18.18 -12.12 12.79
CA TYR A 120 16.93 -12.87 12.69
C TYR A 120 16.03 -12.20 11.66
N PRO A 121 15.36 -12.95 10.78
CA PRO A 121 14.41 -12.37 9.84
C PRO A 121 13.21 -11.79 10.59
N ILE A 122 12.71 -10.66 10.08
CA ILE A 122 11.39 -10.14 10.38
C ILE A 122 10.56 -10.37 9.12
N THR A 123 9.70 -11.38 9.14
CA THR A 123 8.91 -11.77 7.97
C THR A 123 7.62 -10.96 7.91
N VAL A 124 7.25 -10.53 6.70
CA VAL A 124 5.97 -9.87 6.41
C VAL A 124 5.18 -10.65 5.38
N LEU A 125 3.92 -10.97 5.69
CA LEU A 125 3.05 -11.75 4.81
C LEU A 125 1.57 -11.53 5.11
N GLY A 126 0.70 -12.18 4.34
CA GLY A 126 -0.72 -12.38 4.68
C GLY A 126 -1.65 -11.23 4.29
N ALA A 127 -1.12 -10.05 3.98
CA ALA A 127 -1.94 -8.94 3.52
C ALA A 127 -2.55 -9.22 2.14
N THR A 128 -3.83 -8.90 1.95
CA THR A 128 -4.52 -9.05 0.66
C THR A 128 -5.41 -7.86 0.41
N ASP A 129 -5.56 -7.48 -0.85
CA ASP A 129 -6.52 -6.47 -1.29
C ASP A 129 -6.87 -6.66 -2.78
N ALA A 130 -8.13 -6.54 -3.14
CA ALA A 130 -8.59 -6.67 -4.52
C ALA A 130 -7.98 -5.61 -5.46
N ASN A 131 -7.70 -4.41 -4.95
CA ASN A 131 -7.20 -3.24 -5.69
C ASN A 131 -5.67 -3.20 -5.85
N TYR A 132 -4.93 -4.01 -5.08
CA TYR A 132 -3.47 -3.94 -5.05
C TYR A 132 -2.78 -5.23 -5.50
N THR A 133 -1.67 -5.07 -6.20
CA THR A 133 -0.66 -6.11 -6.40
C THR A 133 0.39 -5.93 -5.31
N ILE A 134 0.31 -6.78 -4.28
CA ILE A 134 1.11 -6.62 -3.05
C ILE A 134 2.45 -7.35 -3.17
N THR A 135 3.53 -6.65 -2.87
CA THR A 135 4.89 -7.20 -2.74
C THR A 135 5.36 -7.08 -1.29
N PHE A 136 5.87 -8.19 -0.75
CA PHE A 136 6.40 -8.27 0.61
C PHE A 136 7.92 -8.18 0.59
N ILE A 137 8.49 -7.36 1.48
CA ILE A 137 9.93 -7.26 1.70
C ILE A 137 10.23 -7.48 3.18
N ASP A 138 10.87 -8.61 3.48
CA ASP A 138 11.28 -8.94 4.84
C ASP A 138 12.35 -7.97 5.35
N GLY A 139 12.30 -7.74 6.67
CA GLY A 139 13.30 -6.99 7.41
C GLY A 139 14.16 -7.91 8.26
N THR A 140 14.95 -7.31 9.15
CA THR A 140 15.85 -8.04 10.06
C THR A 140 15.84 -7.45 11.46
N LEU A 141 15.88 -8.32 12.46
CA LEU A 141 16.19 -7.98 13.85
C LEU A 141 17.64 -8.38 14.14
N THR A 142 18.51 -7.39 14.39
CA THR A 142 19.89 -7.65 14.82
C THR A 142 19.97 -7.66 16.34
N ILE A 143 20.43 -8.77 16.91
CA ILE A 143 20.70 -8.93 18.35
C ILE A 143 22.21 -8.78 18.58
N THR A 144 22.59 -7.87 19.47
CA THR A 144 23.99 -7.56 19.80
C THR A 144 24.31 -7.85 21.27
N THR A 145 25.58 -8.11 21.57
CA THR A 145 26.11 -8.11 22.93
C THR A 145 26.49 -6.70 23.38
N GLU A 146 26.59 -6.48 24.69
CA GLU A 146 27.27 -5.30 25.24
C GLU A 146 28.78 -5.53 25.27
N PRO A 147 29.61 -4.50 24.95
CA PRO A 147 31.00 -4.53 25.33
C PRO A 147 31.14 -4.44 26.86
N VAL A 148 31.96 -5.32 27.44
CA VAL A 148 32.40 -5.21 28.84
C VAL A 148 33.67 -4.35 28.84
N PHE A 149 33.67 -3.27 29.64
CA PHE A 149 34.87 -2.47 29.90
C PHE A 149 35.48 -2.89 31.24
N VAL A 150 36.77 -3.24 31.24
CA VAL A 150 37.54 -3.53 32.46
C VAL A 150 38.43 -2.32 32.74
N ASN A 151 38.24 -1.67 33.89
CA ASN A 151 39.13 -0.62 34.37
C ASN A 151 40.09 -1.24 35.40
N GLU A 152 41.39 -1.21 35.13
CA GLU A 152 42.42 -1.52 36.14
C GLU A 152 42.63 -0.31 37.06
N GLN A 153 42.44 -0.47 38.38
CA GLN A 153 43.00 0.48 39.34
C GLN A 153 44.47 0.12 39.54
N GLN A 154 45.39 1.01 39.16
CA GLN A 154 46.77 0.92 39.63
C GLN A 154 46.76 1.05 41.16
N VAL A 155 46.97 -0.07 41.86
CA VAL A 155 47.32 -0.03 43.28
C VAL A 155 48.78 0.39 43.34
N MET A 156 49.02 1.65 43.72
CA MET A 156 50.36 2.15 43.99
C MET A 156 50.88 1.43 45.25
N LEU A 157 51.70 0.39 45.07
CA LEU A 157 52.36 -0.30 46.17
C LEU A 157 53.32 0.71 46.84
N PRO A 158 53.24 0.94 48.16
CA PRO A 158 54.26 1.76 48.82
C PRO A 158 55.61 1.05 48.69
N MET A 159 56.60 1.74 48.12
CA MET A 159 57.98 1.28 48.17
C MET A 159 58.38 1.14 49.63
N LEU A 160 58.66 -0.08 50.11
CA LEU A 160 59.40 -0.25 51.35
C LEU A 160 60.84 0.17 51.09
N THR A 161 61.20 1.38 51.52
CA THR A 161 62.60 1.75 51.68
C THR A 161 63.21 0.93 52.80
N ARG A 162 64.18 0.08 52.47
CA ARG A 162 65.25 -0.28 53.38
C ARG A 162 66.57 -0.42 52.66
#